data_AF-A0A2V5EWM9-F1
#
_entry.id   AF-A0A2V5EWM9-F1
#
_cell.length_a   1.000
_cell.length_b   1.000
_cell.length_c   1.000
_cell.angle_alpha   90.00
_cell.angle_beta   90.00
_cell.angle_gamma   90.00
#
_symmetry.space_group_name_H-M   'P 1'
#
loop_
_entity.id
_entity.type
_entity.pdbx_description
1 polymer ?
#
loop_
_entity_poly.entity_id
_entity_poly.type
_entity_poly.pdbx_seq_one_letter_code
_entity_poly.pdbx_strand_id
1 'polypeptide(L)'
;MKREEFLAQPEVESFIAWLAANLPVLTFKLRFKASNCVPGGLTVDVQGIEQVIGHYRWKASWYDANRSAVESMTWAQTQRSLGQLREWLASAVNAGDEQQALLACLQILRWGGVVGAIPFLHRLAARGELSSYLQKMAGLMSLDGDNDLDELDDSVARFDSGLTKIHALLDVTGSPIYDSRVGAAIAMLYSLFRQQWAGRGKPLLRFPSGGARGDQVRNPGAFLNSLAAPQFSAIDYAEWARWQVRLGWIIRALLQRTSWFSEQGAMPARCHAFEASLFMLGYDLRCFGLTLATDPNAAAEEGGGSSRTRGKTGWVPTGHVFGQVLRDYLAFRRSGASDEKAAFVDWLVAKPRDKKPITRSTALDYCFPFSMQEFDLFERPLAELERIVAGGEDGLRAALATETLEPFVLGDERVSVCLVDVLITGNAYAHAGTGKARVDYIMSAGHAGTEHAAKTLMDVGRKVGKHFGLLDENHLPTALFKQFYQDCSLDT
;
A
#
# COMPACT_ATOMS: atom_id res chain seq x y z
N MET A 1 18.88 -6.33 -18.11
CA MET A 1 18.15 -7.49 -18.67
C MET A 1 16.97 -7.06 -19.54
N LYS A 2 16.91 -7.57 -20.78
CA LYS A 2 15.81 -7.34 -21.74
C LYS A 2 14.67 -8.35 -21.62
N ARG A 3 13.54 -8.07 -22.28
CA ARG A 3 12.33 -8.91 -22.27
C ARG A 3 12.58 -10.34 -22.77
N GLU A 4 13.19 -10.52 -23.94
CA GLU A 4 13.42 -11.88 -24.46
C GLU A 4 14.35 -12.68 -23.55
N GLU A 5 15.41 -12.05 -23.04
CA GLU A 5 16.35 -12.67 -22.10
C GLU A 5 15.63 -13.11 -20.82
N PHE A 6 14.78 -12.24 -20.26
CA PHE A 6 14.01 -12.54 -19.06
C PHE A 6 13.09 -13.75 -19.26
N LEU A 7 12.33 -13.75 -20.36
CA LEU A 7 11.36 -14.79 -20.68
C LEU A 7 12.00 -16.13 -21.09
N ALA A 8 13.22 -16.10 -21.62
CA ALA A 8 13.98 -17.29 -22.01
C ALA A 8 14.60 -18.04 -20.81
N GLN A 9 14.55 -17.47 -19.60
CA GLN A 9 15.02 -18.17 -18.41
C GLN A 9 14.17 -19.42 -18.15
N PRO A 10 14.77 -20.61 -17.95
CA PRO A 10 14.02 -21.88 -17.85
C PRO A 10 12.94 -21.88 -16.78
N GLU A 11 13.20 -21.23 -15.64
CA GLU A 11 12.25 -21.13 -14.54
C GLU A 11 11.06 -20.20 -14.87
N VAL A 12 11.29 -19.12 -15.62
CA VAL A 12 10.21 -18.19 -16.04
C VAL A 12 9.33 -18.86 -17.09
N GLU A 13 9.94 -19.48 -18.09
CA GLU A 13 9.20 -20.21 -19.14
C GLU A 13 8.34 -21.32 -18.54
N SER A 14 8.90 -22.09 -17.60
CA SER A 14 8.20 -23.18 -16.94
C SER A 14 7.11 -22.69 -15.99
N PHE A 15 7.31 -21.54 -15.34
CA PHE A 15 6.26 -20.91 -14.55
C PHE A 15 5.08 -20.48 -15.43
N ILE A 16 5.35 -19.87 -16.59
CA ILE A 16 4.29 -19.50 -17.57
C ILE A 16 3.54 -20.75 -18.05
N ALA A 17 4.25 -21.82 -18.37
CA ALA A 17 3.63 -23.09 -18.76
C ALA A 17 2.79 -23.69 -17.63
N TRP A 18 3.28 -23.63 -16.40
CA TRP A 18 2.55 -24.08 -15.22
C TRP A 18 1.28 -23.27 -15.00
N LEU A 19 1.34 -21.94 -15.13
CA LEU A 19 0.16 -21.07 -15.03
C LEU A 19 -0.88 -21.45 -16.07
N ALA A 20 -0.48 -21.64 -17.33
CA ALA A 20 -1.38 -22.03 -18.43
C ALA A 20 -2.11 -23.35 -18.15
N ALA A 21 -1.41 -24.34 -17.58
CA ALA A 21 -1.97 -25.65 -17.28
C ALA A 21 -2.83 -25.68 -16.00
N ASN A 22 -2.46 -24.92 -14.97
CA ASN A 22 -3.06 -25.06 -13.64
C ASN A 22 -4.18 -24.04 -13.36
N LEU A 23 -4.05 -22.81 -13.84
CA LEU A 23 -5.05 -21.77 -13.54
C LEU A 23 -6.48 -22.11 -13.96
N PRO A 24 -6.76 -22.86 -15.05
CA PRO A 24 -8.13 -23.28 -15.40
C PRO A 24 -8.75 -24.29 -14.44
N VAL A 25 -7.92 -25.10 -13.77
CA VAL A 25 -8.39 -26.23 -12.94
C VAL A 25 -8.37 -25.93 -11.45
N LEU A 26 -7.60 -24.91 -11.03
CA LEU A 26 -7.57 -24.46 -9.64
C LEU A 26 -8.93 -23.93 -9.20
N THR A 27 -9.31 -24.29 -7.97
CA THR A 27 -10.51 -23.78 -7.31
C THR A 27 -10.13 -22.73 -6.29
N PHE A 28 -10.81 -21.59 -6.33
CA PHE A 28 -10.61 -20.47 -5.41
C PHE A 28 -11.85 -20.25 -4.55
N LYS A 29 -11.65 -20.19 -3.23
CA LYS A 29 -12.69 -19.94 -2.23
C LYS A 29 -12.69 -18.46 -1.87
N LEU A 30 -13.34 -17.63 -2.67
CA LEU A 30 -13.42 -16.19 -2.41
C LEU A 30 -14.30 -15.96 -1.17
N ARG A 31 -13.70 -15.41 -0.10
CA ARG A 31 -14.34 -15.19 1.20
C ARG A 31 -13.97 -13.79 1.71
N PHE A 32 -14.76 -12.80 1.34
CA PHE A 32 -14.54 -11.41 1.73
C PHE A 32 -15.58 -11.00 2.76
N LYS A 33 -15.11 -10.49 3.90
CA LYS A 33 -15.99 -9.84 4.88
C LYS A 33 -16.61 -8.58 4.27
N ALA A 34 -17.77 -8.18 4.78
CA ALA A 34 -18.39 -6.92 4.40
C ALA A 34 -17.49 -5.75 4.82
N SER A 35 -17.32 -4.79 3.92
CA SER A 35 -16.57 -3.56 4.17
C SER A 35 -17.11 -2.43 3.31
N ASN A 36 -16.62 -1.20 3.52
CA ASN A 36 -16.96 -0.07 2.65
C ASN A 36 -16.56 -0.32 1.19
N CYS A 37 -15.46 -1.03 0.97
CA CYS A 37 -14.98 -1.39 -0.37
C CYS A 37 -15.63 -2.67 -0.92
N VAL A 38 -16.14 -3.56 -0.06
CA VAL A 38 -16.87 -4.78 -0.47
C VAL A 38 -18.24 -4.82 0.23
N PRO A 39 -19.20 -3.97 -0.18
CA PRO A 39 -20.51 -3.93 0.45
C PRO A 39 -21.20 -5.31 0.42
N GLY A 40 -21.69 -5.76 1.57
CA GLY A 40 -22.33 -7.07 1.73
C GLY A 40 -21.37 -8.28 1.70
N GLY A 41 -20.07 -8.07 1.54
CA GLY A 41 -19.07 -9.14 1.47
C GLY A 41 -19.16 -9.97 0.19
N LEU A 42 -18.45 -11.10 0.17
CA LEU A 42 -18.45 -12.09 -0.91
C LEU A 42 -18.16 -13.48 -0.36
N THR A 43 -18.99 -14.47 -0.71
CA THR A 43 -18.74 -15.89 -0.39
C THR A 43 -19.08 -16.72 -1.62
N VAL A 44 -18.07 -17.17 -2.37
CA VAL A 44 -18.26 -17.99 -3.58
C VAL A 44 -17.06 -18.89 -3.84
N ASP A 45 -17.30 -20.06 -4.41
CA ASP A 45 -16.26 -20.94 -4.94
C ASP A 45 -16.27 -20.85 -6.45
N VAL A 46 -15.10 -20.63 -7.04
CA VAL A 46 -14.93 -20.50 -8.50
C VAL A 46 -13.83 -21.45 -8.97
N GLN A 47 -14.00 -22.04 -10.14
CA GLN A 47 -12.96 -22.85 -10.77
C GLN A 47 -12.45 -22.09 -11.99
N GLY A 48 -11.13 -21.94 -12.09
CA GLY A 48 -10.53 -21.20 -13.19
C GLY A 48 -10.35 -19.70 -12.89
N ILE A 49 -9.22 -19.15 -13.30
CA ILE A 49 -8.92 -17.71 -13.10
C ILE A 49 -9.89 -16.77 -13.85
N GLU A 50 -10.44 -17.21 -14.99
CA GLU A 50 -11.39 -16.41 -15.77
C GLU A 50 -12.71 -16.20 -15.02
N GLN A 51 -13.17 -17.19 -14.26
CA GLN A 51 -14.42 -17.06 -13.50
C GLN A 51 -14.30 -16.07 -12.34
N VAL A 52 -13.09 -15.82 -11.82
CA VAL A 52 -12.86 -14.87 -10.73
C VAL A 52 -13.34 -13.46 -11.11
N ILE A 53 -13.16 -13.04 -12.36
CA ILE A 53 -13.50 -11.68 -12.80
C ILE A 53 -15.01 -11.40 -12.75
N GLY A 54 -15.84 -12.44 -12.94
CA GLY A 54 -17.30 -12.34 -12.83
C GLY A 54 -17.76 -12.00 -11.42
N HIS A 55 -16.89 -12.16 -10.42
CA HIS A 55 -17.15 -11.82 -9.03
C HIS A 55 -16.39 -10.57 -8.54
N TYR A 56 -15.74 -9.83 -9.45
CA TYR A 56 -15.03 -8.60 -9.10
C TYR A 56 -15.94 -7.65 -8.32
N ARG A 57 -15.49 -7.26 -7.12
CA ARG A 57 -16.22 -6.36 -6.23
C ARG A 57 -15.25 -5.46 -5.48
N TRP A 58 -15.19 -4.21 -5.90
CA TRP A 58 -14.41 -3.18 -5.23
C TRP A 58 -15.06 -1.81 -5.44
N LYS A 59 -15.75 -1.32 -4.42
CA LYS A 59 -16.36 0.01 -4.42
C LYS A 59 -15.26 1.07 -4.37
N ALA A 60 -15.27 1.95 -5.35
CA ALA A 60 -14.39 3.09 -5.46
C ALA A 60 -15.16 4.28 -6.05
N SER A 61 -14.73 5.49 -5.72
CA SER A 61 -15.29 6.72 -6.26
C SER A 61 -14.23 7.74 -6.62
N TRP A 62 -14.53 8.57 -7.60
CA TRP A 62 -13.66 9.65 -8.05
C TRP A 62 -14.47 10.77 -8.72
N TYR A 63 -13.84 11.90 -9.02
CA TYR A 63 -14.48 13.01 -9.72
C TYR A 63 -13.95 13.14 -11.14
N ASP A 64 -14.83 13.22 -12.12
CA ASP A 64 -14.44 13.49 -13.51
C ASP A 64 -13.92 14.92 -13.72
N ALA A 65 -13.48 15.23 -14.94
CA ALA A 65 -13.01 16.57 -15.30
C ALA A 65 -14.06 17.68 -15.10
N ASN A 66 -15.35 17.32 -15.06
CA ASN A 66 -16.47 18.22 -14.78
C ASN A 66 -16.85 18.25 -13.29
N ARG A 67 -16.05 17.62 -12.41
CA ARG A 67 -16.30 17.46 -10.97
C ARG A 67 -17.56 16.66 -10.64
N SER A 68 -18.02 15.81 -11.55
CA SER A 68 -19.12 14.88 -11.30
C SER A 68 -18.59 13.62 -10.64
N ALA A 69 -19.28 13.14 -9.60
CA ALA A 69 -18.91 11.91 -8.92
C ALA A 69 -19.16 10.69 -9.82
N VAL A 70 -18.14 9.84 -9.95
CA VAL A 70 -18.18 8.58 -10.68
C VAL A 70 -17.91 7.45 -9.68
N GLU A 71 -18.81 6.48 -9.64
CA GLU A 71 -18.73 5.30 -8.77
C GLU A 71 -18.45 4.05 -9.60
N SER A 72 -17.61 3.16 -9.07
CA SER A 72 -17.38 1.82 -9.63
C SER A 72 -17.41 0.76 -8.54
N MET A 73 -17.98 -0.40 -8.83
CA MET A 73 -17.99 -1.54 -7.92
C MET A 73 -17.76 -2.87 -8.64
N THR A 74 -18.41 -3.07 -9.79
CA THR A 74 -18.26 -4.28 -10.61
C THR A 74 -17.12 -4.14 -11.62
N TRP A 75 -16.63 -5.25 -12.19
CA TRP A 75 -15.58 -5.19 -13.22
C TRP A 75 -15.93 -4.26 -14.37
N ALA A 76 -17.15 -4.34 -14.92
CA ALA A 76 -17.57 -3.49 -16.03
C ALA A 76 -17.57 -1.99 -15.67
N GLN A 77 -17.94 -1.65 -14.43
CA GLN A 77 -17.86 -0.26 -13.96
C GLN A 77 -16.41 0.17 -13.74
N THR A 78 -15.59 -0.68 -13.14
CA THR A 78 -14.16 -0.43 -12.94
C THR A 78 -13.46 -0.20 -14.26
N GLN A 79 -13.68 -1.06 -15.26
CA GLN A 79 -13.10 -0.91 -16.60
C GLN A 79 -13.48 0.44 -17.22
N ARG A 80 -14.73 0.89 -17.05
CA ARG A 80 -15.17 2.22 -17.53
C ARG A 80 -14.47 3.36 -16.79
N SER A 81 -14.42 3.31 -15.46
CA SER A 81 -13.71 4.31 -14.64
C SER A 81 -12.24 4.41 -15.04
N LEU A 82 -11.55 3.27 -15.15
CA LEU A 82 -10.15 3.21 -15.54
C LEU A 82 -9.93 3.71 -16.97
N GLY A 83 -10.86 3.43 -17.89
CA GLY A 83 -10.83 3.98 -19.25
C GLY A 83 -10.88 5.51 -19.27
N GLN A 84 -11.81 6.11 -18.52
CA GLN A 84 -11.94 7.57 -18.45
C GLN A 84 -10.73 8.22 -17.78
N LEU A 85 -10.22 7.65 -16.69
CA LEU A 85 -9.03 8.14 -16.00
C LEU A 85 -7.78 8.04 -16.89
N ARG A 86 -7.64 6.94 -17.64
CA ARG A 86 -6.58 6.73 -18.63
C ARG A 86 -6.62 7.79 -19.74
N GLU A 87 -7.79 8.02 -20.33
CA GLU A 87 -7.96 9.03 -21.38
C GLU A 87 -7.61 10.44 -20.87
N TRP A 88 -8.09 10.80 -19.68
CA TRP A 88 -7.78 12.10 -19.08
C TRP A 88 -6.29 12.26 -18.80
N LEU A 89 -5.67 11.28 -18.12
CA LEU A 89 -4.25 11.33 -17.80
C LEU A 89 -3.40 11.40 -19.08
N ALA A 90 -3.65 10.52 -20.05
CA ALA A 90 -2.88 10.49 -21.29
C ALA A 90 -3.01 11.80 -22.08
N SER A 91 -4.21 12.37 -22.17
CA SER A 91 -4.42 13.65 -22.84
C SER A 91 -3.66 14.79 -22.16
N ALA A 92 -3.70 14.86 -20.83
CA ALA A 92 -3.02 15.91 -20.08
C ALA A 92 -1.49 15.80 -20.18
N VAL A 93 -0.97 14.59 -19.99
CA VAL A 93 0.47 14.31 -20.08
C VAL A 93 1.00 14.59 -21.49
N ASN A 94 0.28 14.20 -22.54
CA ASN A 94 0.68 14.48 -23.93
C ASN A 94 0.64 15.97 -24.28
N ALA A 95 -0.26 16.73 -23.67
CA ALA A 95 -0.34 18.18 -23.84
C ALA A 95 0.71 18.95 -23.01
N GLY A 96 1.39 18.29 -22.06
CA GLY A 96 2.25 18.97 -21.09
C GLY A 96 1.47 19.86 -20.10
N ASP A 97 0.18 19.56 -19.90
CA ASP A 97 -0.67 20.31 -18.96
C ASP A 97 -0.48 19.77 -17.54
N GLU A 98 0.45 20.38 -16.81
CA GLU A 98 0.82 20.00 -15.44
C GLU A 98 -0.37 20.01 -14.48
N GLN A 99 -1.30 20.95 -14.65
CA GLN A 99 -2.46 21.07 -13.78
C GLN A 99 -3.44 19.92 -14.02
N GLN A 100 -3.75 19.64 -15.29
CA GLN A 100 -4.64 18.52 -15.63
C GLN A 100 -3.99 17.17 -15.34
N ALA A 101 -2.69 17.02 -15.56
CA ALA A 101 -1.95 15.81 -15.25
C ALA A 101 -1.97 15.54 -13.75
N LEU A 102 -1.75 16.57 -12.92
CA LEU A 102 -1.88 16.47 -11.48
C LEU A 102 -3.30 16.08 -11.07
N LEU A 103 -4.32 16.77 -11.59
CA LEU A 103 -5.72 16.45 -11.26
C LEU A 103 -6.07 15.01 -11.61
N ALA A 104 -5.71 14.54 -12.80
CA ALA A 104 -5.94 13.15 -13.22
C ALA A 104 -5.22 12.16 -12.28
N CYS A 105 -3.95 12.40 -11.95
CA CYS A 105 -3.20 11.58 -11.00
C CYS A 105 -3.88 11.53 -9.62
N LEU A 106 -4.34 12.66 -9.09
CA LEU A 106 -5.05 12.72 -7.80
C LEU A 106 -6.37 11.92 -7.84
N GLN A 107 -7.10 11.95 -8.96
CA GLN A 107 -8.33 11.15 -9.11
C GLN A 107 -8.04 9.66 -9.25
N ILE A 108 -6.93 9.27 -9.88
CA ILE A 108 -6.45 7.87 -9.90
C ILE A 108 -6.12 7.39 -8.49
N LEU A 109 -5.41 8.21 -7.71
CA LEU A 109 -5.09 7.93 -6.32
C LEU A 109 -6.35 7.78 -5.47
N ARG A 110 -7.32 8.68 -5.66
CA ARG A 110 -8.63 8.63 -5.00
C ARG A 110 -9.40 7.36 -5.33
N TRP A 111 -9.54 7.02 -6.62
CA TRP A 111 -10.15 5.77 -7.06
C TRP A 111 -9.47 4.56 -6.41
N GLY A 112 -8.14 4.61 -6.30
CA GLY A 112 -7.34 3.56 -5.68
C GLY A 112 -7.36 3.54 -4.15
N GLY A 113 -7.95 4.55 -3.49
CA GLY A 113 -7.91 4.70 -2.03
C GLY A 113 -6.50 4.92 -1.47
N VAL A 114 -5.59 5.55 -2.24
CA VAL A 114 -4.20 5.77 -1.85
C VAL A 114 -3.93 7.27 -1.72
N VAL A 115 -3.25 7.68 -0.64
CA VAL A 115 -2.90 9.10 -0.41
C VAL A 115 -1.39 9.36 -0.41
N GLY A 116 -0.57 8.32 -0.26
CA GLY A 116 0.87 8.46 0.01
C GLY A 116 1.62 9.23 -1.08
N ALA A 117 1.24 9.07 -2.35
CA ALA A 117 1.92 9.69 -3.49
C ALA A 117 1.52 11.16 -3.76
N ILE A 118 0.47 11.66 -3.10
CA ILE A 118 -0.05 13.03 -3.32
C ILE A 118 1.06 14.09 -3.18
N PRO A 119 1.88 14.10 -2.11
CA PRO A 119 2.91 15.13 -1.94
C PRO A 119 3.96 15.14 -3.03
N PHE A 120 4.35 13.95 -3.50
CA PHE A 120 5.33 13.78 -4.56
C PHE A 120 4.80 14.37 -5.88
N LEU A 121 3.55 14.09 -6.23
CA LEU A 121 2.92 14.61 -7.44
C LEU A 121 2.78 16.14 -7.42
N HIS A 122 2.37 16.71 -6.27
CA HIS A 122 2.32 18.17 -6.11
C HIS A 122 3.69 18.82 -6.28
N ARG A 123 4.77 18.21 -5.74
CA ARG A 123 6.14 18.72 -5.91
C ARG A 123 6.56 18.74 -7.37
N LEU A 124 6.32 17.67 -8.12
CA LEU A 124 6.65 17.62 -9.55
C LEU A 124 5.85 18.66 -10.35
N ALA A 125 4.53 18.75 -10.12
CA ALA A 125 3.68 19.70 -10.82
C ALA A 125 4.06 21.16 -10.53
N ALA A 126 4.41 21.48 -9.27
CA ALA A 126 4.88 22.81 -8.90
C ALA A 126 6.21 23.21 -9.56
N ARG A 127 7.02 22.23 -9.97
CA ARG A 127 8.27 22.44 -10.72
C ARG A 127 8.08 22.41 -12.25
N GLY A 128 6.88 22.06 -12.73
CA GLY A 128 6.64 21.84 -14.15
C GLY A 128 7.31 20.58 -14.70
N GLU A 129 7.51 19.57 -13.85
CA GLU A 129 8.26 18.34 -14.14
C GLU A 129 7.36 17.10 -14.17
N LEU A 130 6.06 17.20 -13.86
CA LEU A 130 5.19 16.03 -13.70
C LEU A 130 4.98 15.32 -15.04
N SER A 131 4.59 16.04 -16.10
CA SER A 131 4.28 15.41 -17.38
C SER A 131 5.52 14.75 -17.99
N SER A 132 6.66 15.43 -17.94
CA SER A 132 7.93 14.90 -18.47
C SER A 132 8.43 13.70 -17.66
N TYR A 133 8.29 13.71 -16.34
CA TYR A 133 8.56 12.56 -15.49
C TYR A 133 7.68 11.36 -15.85
N LEU A 134 6.37 11.56 -15.98
CA LEU A 134 5.42 10.50 -16.33
C LEU A 134 5.68 9.93 -17.73
N GLN A 135 5.99 10.78 -18.72
CA GLN A 135 6.37 10.34 -20.07
C GLN A 135 7.64 9.50 -20.07
N LYS A 136 8.68 9.95 -19.36
CA LYS A 136 9.92 9.19 -19.21
C LYS A 136 9.66 7.81 -18.62
N MET A 137 8.91 7.75 -17.52
CA MET A 137 8.58 6.49 -16.87
C MET A 137 7.71 5.59 -17.74
N ALA A 138 6.74 6.12 -18.48
CA ALA A 138 5.94 5.35 -19.43
C ALA A 138 6.81 4.73 -20.53
N GLY A 139 7.81 5.47 -21.03
CA GLY A 139 8.80 4.95 -21.96
C GLY A 139 9.56 3.77 -21.36
N LEU A 140 10.18 3.95 -20.18
CA LEU A 140 11.00 2.94 -19.51
C LEU A 140 10.21 1.68 -19.11
N MET A 141 8.94 1.84 -18.75
CA MET A 141 8.08 0.76 -18.25
C MET A 141 7.24 0.06 -19.32
N SER A 142 7.34 0.48 -20.59
CA SER A 142 6.60 -0.14 -21.70
C SER A 142 6.91 -1.63 -21.81
N LEU A 143 5.87 -2.46 -21.98
CA LEU A 143 6.03 -3.92 -22.04
C LEU A 143 6.41 -4.45 -23.42
N ASP A 144 6.33 -3.62 -24.46
CA ASP A 144 6.74 -3.97 -25.84
C ASP A 144 7.88 -3.10 -26.37
N GLY A 145 8.48 -2.27 -25.52
CA GLY A 145 9.74 -1.58 -25.81
C GLY A 145 10.96 -2.51 -25.74
N ASP A 146 12.10 -2.00 -26.21
CA ASP A 146 13.42 -2.67 -26.18
C ASP A 146 14.28 -2.22 -24.99
N ASN A 147 13.66 -1.58 -23.98
CA ASN A 147 14.38 -1.06 -22.82
C ASN A 147 14.94 -2.19 -21.97
N ASP A 148 16.10 -1.94 -21.40
CA ASP A 148 16.69 -2.79 -20.39
C ASP A 148 16.11 -2.46 -19.00
N LEU A 149 15.74 -3.48 -18.20
CA LEU A 149 15.27 -3.28 -16.82
C LEU A 149 16.25 -2.50 -15.94
N ASP A 150 17.55 -2.52 -16.26
CA ASP A 150 18.59 -1.81 -15.53
C ASP A 150 18.52 -0.29 -15.79
N GLU A 151 17.79 0.16 -16.82
CA GLU A 151 17.46 1.58 -17.04
C GLU A 151 16.43 2.12 -16.04
N LEU A 152 15.67 1.24 -15.38
CA LEU A 152 14.90 1.58 -14.19
C LEU A 152 15.86 1.58 -13.01
N ASP A 153 16.53 2.69 -12.76
CA ASP A 153 17.58 2.88 -11.75
C ASP A 153 17.21 4.00 -10.75
N ASP A 154 18.20 4.76 -10.27
CA ASP A 154 18.01 5.92 -9.41
C ASP A 154 17.14 7.03 -10.06
N SER A 155 16.86 6.93 -11.36
CA SER A 155 15.87 7.78 -12.03
C SER A 155 14.42 7.55 -11.58
N VAL A 156 14.13 6.43 -10.92
CA VAL A 156 12.84 6.15 -10.29
C VAL A 156 12.75 6.89 -8.95
N ALA A 157 12.44 8.20 -9.02
CA ALA A 157 12.39 9.08 -7.85
C ALA A 157 11.42 8.61 -6.75
N ARG A 158 10.31 7.96 -7.14
CA ARG A 158 9.35 7.34 -6.24
C ARG A 158 8.65 6.17 -6.91
N PHE A 159 8.36 5.11 -6.16
CA PHE A 159 7.46 4.05 -6.61
C PHE A 159 6.71 3.44 -5.43
N ASP A 160 5.38 3.40 -5.53
CA ASP A 160 4.48 2.84 -4.52
C ASP A 160 3.18 2.35 -5.17
N SER A 161 2.23 1.88 -4.35
CA SER A 161 0.93 1.39 -4.83
C SER A 161 0.08 2.45 -5.54
N GLY A 162 0.37 3.75 -5.35
CA GLY A 162 -0.25 4.84 -6.09
C GLY A 162 0.40 5.03 -7.46
N LEU A 163 1.73 5.07 -7.51
CA LEU A 163 2.47 5.21 -8.77
C LEU A 163 2.25 4.00 -9.69
N THR A 164 2.12 2.78 -9.15
CA THR A 164 1.82 1.60 -9.98
C THR A 164 0.52 1.77 -10.76
N LYS A 165 -0.50 2.40 -10.16
CA LYS A 165 -1.79 2.74 -10.80
C LYS A 165 -1.59 3.77 -11.90
N ILE A 166 -0.92 4.88 -11.60
CA ILE A 166 -0.69 5.97 -12.55
C ILE A 166 0.06 5.44 -13.78
N HIS A 167 1.13 4.67 -13.58
CA HIS A 167 1.90 4.10 -14.68
C HIS A 167 1.11 3.05 -15.47
N ALA A 168 0.35 2.16 -14.81
CA ALA A 168 -0.50 1.19 -15.50
C ALA A 168 -1.60 1.86 -16.34
N LEU A 169 -2.14 3.00 -15.88
CA LEU A 169 -3.15 3.76 -16.61
C LEU A 169 -2.56 4.61 -17.74
N LEU A 170 -1.28 4.98 -17.68
CA LEU A 170 -0.60 5.66 -18.77
C LEU A 170 -0.09 4.68 -19.83
N ASP A 171 0.28 3.47 -19.42
CA ASP A 171 0.80 2.43 -20.30
C ASP A 171 -0.28 1.83 -21.23
N VAL A 172 -0.01 1.80 -22.52
CA VAL A 172 -0.93 1.26 -23.55
C VAL A 172 -0.67 -0.22 -23.86
N THR A 173 0.30 -0.83 -23.19
CA THR A 173 0.78 -2.19 -23.47
C THR A 173 0.21 -3.24 -22.50
N GLY A 174 -0.54 -2.83 -21.47
CA GLY A 174 -1.19 -3.72 -20.51
C GLY A 174 -0.36 -4.00 -19.26
N SER A 175 0.42 -3.02 -18.81
CA SER A 175 1.13 -3.03 -17.53
C SER A 175 0.15 -3.19 -16.37
N PRO A 176 0.40 -4.12 -15.43
CA PRO A 176 -0.50 -4.37 -14.33
C PRO A 176 -0.41 -3.27 -13.27
N ILE A 177 -1.52 -2.94 -12.62
CA ILE A 177 -1.53 -2.24 -11.33
C ILE A 177 -0.91 -3.18 -10.29
N TYR A 178 0.41 -3.05 -10.09
CA TYR A 178 1.16 -3.95 -9.20
C TYR A 178 1.10 -3.53 -7.73
N ASP A 179 -0.10 -3.65 -7.14
CA ASP A 179 -0.35 -3.38 -5.72
C ASP A 179 -0.09 -4.60 -4.81
N SER A 180 -0.33 -4.42 -3.50
CA SER A 180 -0.09 -5.46 -2.51
C SER A 180 -0.94 -6.72 -2.67
N ARG A 181 -2.15 -6.62 -3.25
CA ARG A 181 -3.00 -7.78 -3.51
C ARG A 181 -2.52 -8.52 -4.75
N VAL A 182 -2.25 -7.81 -5.84
CA VAL A 182 -1.72 -8.42 -7.06
C VAL A 182 -0.39 -9.12 -6.77
N GLY A 183 0.50 -8.47 -6.01
CA GLY A 183 1.77 -9.04 -5.53
C GLY A 183 1.57 -10.31 -4.68
N ALA A 184 0.63 -10.28 -3.73
CA ALA A 184 0.33 -11.45 -2.89
C ALA A 184 -0.16 -12.66 -3.70
N ALA A 185 -1.10 -12.44 -4.63
CA ALA A 185 -1.67 -13.51 -5.45
C ALA A 185 -0.63 -14.17 -6.36
N ILE A 186 0.18 -13.37 -7.08
CA ILE A 186 1.20 -13.93 -7.95
C ILE A 186 2.33 -14.60 -7.17
N ALA A 187 2.70 -14.06 -5.99
CA ALA A 187 3.67 -14.70 -5.11
C ALA A 187 3.17 -16.08 -4.62
N MET A 188 1.87 -16.20 -4.31
CA MET A 188 1.27 -17.49 -3.95
C MET A 188 1.29 -18.48 -5.12
N LEU A 189 0.89 -18.05 -6.32
CA LEU A 189 0.94 -18.89 -7.52
C LEU A 189 2.38 -19.37 -7.82
N TYR A 190 3.37 -18.50 -7.68
CA TYR A 190 4.77 -18.87 -7.85
C TYR A 190 5.26 -19.84 -6.76
N SER A 191 4.82 -19.65 -5.51
CA SER A 191 5.09 -20.59 -4.41
C SER A 191 4.55 -21.99 -4.73
N LEU A 192 3.33 -22.09 -5.25
CA LEU A 192 2.73 -23.37 -5.67
C LEU A 192 3.49 -24.03 -6.82
N PHE A 193 3.88 -23.25 -7.83
CA PHE A 193 4.75 -23.73 -8.91
C PHE A 193 6.07 -24.28 -8.37
N ARG A 194 6.73 -23.54 -7.45
CA ARG A 194 8.02 -23.94 -6.88
C ARG A 194 7.98 -25.25 -6.11
N GLN A 195 6.84 -25.63 -5.54
CA GLN A 195 6.68 -26.94 -4.89
C GLN A 195 6.72 -28.10 -5.89
N GLN A 196 6.39 -27.84 -7.16
CA GLN A 196 6.35 -28.83 -8.23
C GLN A 196 7.56 -28.72 -9.19
N TRP A 197 8.32 -27.64 -9.06
CA TRP A 197 9.47 -27.36 -9.93
C TRP A 197 10.66 -28.26 -9.60
N ALA A 198 11.09 -29.06 -10.58
CA ALA A 198 12.23 -29.96 -10.43
C ALA A 198 13.59 -29.24 -10.50
N GLY A 199 13.62 -27.99 -10.98
CA GLY A 199 14.84 -27.20 -11.10
C GLY A 199 15.42 -26.84 -9.72
N ARG A 200 16.75 -26.90 -9.60
CA ARG A 200 17.48 -26.57 -8.38
C ARG A 200 17.97 -25.12 -8.42
N GLY A 201 18.07 -24.48 -7.27
CA GLY A 201 18.60 -23.12 -7.15
C GLY A 201 17.72 -22.20 -6.33
N LYS A 202 18.24 -20.99 -6.09
CA LYS A 202 17.50 -19.93 -5.40
C LYS A 202 16.29 -19.53 -6.26
N PRO A 203 15.12 -19.26 -5.65
CA PRO A 203 13.94 -18.81 -6.41
C PRO A 203 14.23 -17.51 -7.16
N LEU A 204 13.98 -17.51 -8.47
CA LEU A 204 14.17 -16.36 -9.35
C LEU A 204 13.05 -15.31 -9.18
N LEU A 205 11.79 -15.75 -9.09
CA LEU A 205 10.62 -14.85 -9.12
C LEU A 205 10.06 -14.54 -7.72
N ARG A 206 10.82 -13.81 -6.91
CA ARG A 206 10.40 -13.43 -5.55
C ARG A 206 9.49 -12.20 -5.55
N PHE A 207 8.30 -12.32 -6.13
CA PHE A 207 7.31 -11.25 -6.22
C PHE A 207 7.08 -10.57 -4.86
N PRO A 208 7.42 -9.27 -4.71
CA PRO A 208 7.18 -8.55 -3.47
C PRO A 208 5.68 -8.27 -3.27
N SER A 209 5.26 -8.16 -2.01
CA SER A 209 3.88 -7.84 -1.62
C SER A 209 3.86 -6.89 -0.41
N GLY A 210 2.68 -6.37 -0.06
CA GLY A 210 2.48 -5.57 1.14
C GLY A 210 1.85 -6.36 2.29
N GLY A 211 2.05 -5.88 3.51
CA GLY A 211 1.36 -6.42 4.69
C GLY A 211 -0.15 -6.22 4.57
N ALA A 212 -0.91 -7.26 4.96
CA ALA A 212 -2.37 -7.19 4.99
C ALA A 212 -2.86 -6.41 6.23
N ARG A 213 -4.06 -5.84 6.13
CA ARG A 213 -4.82 -5.35 7.29
C ARG A 213 -5.47 -6.51 8.05
N GLY A 214 -5.56 -6.39 9.37
CA GLY A 214 -6.42 -7.24 10.20
C GLY A 214 -5.99 -8.70 10.19
N ASP A 215 -6.96 -9.60 9.97
CA ASP A 215 -6.77 -11.05 9.97
C ASP A 215 -6.55 -11.66 8.58
N GLN A 216 -6.44 -10.83 7.54
CA GLN A 216 -6.15 -11.27 6.18
C GLN A 216 -4.73 -11.79 6.07
N VAL A 217 -4.52 -12.78 5.20
CA VAL A 217 -3.19 -13.35 4.95
C VAL A 217 -2.74 -12.99 3.53
N ARG A 218 -1.69 -12.16 3.41
CA ARG A 218 -1.10 -11.75 2.11
C ARG A 218 0.33 -12.21 1.86
N ASN A 219 0.94 -12.92 2.82
CA ASN A 219 2.27 -13.52 2.62
C ASN A 219 2.12 -15.05 2.44
N PRO A 220 2.56 -15.63 1.31
CA PRO A 220 2.53 -17.07 1.13
C PRO A 220 3.33 -17.83 2.19
N GLY A 221 4.34 -17.22 2.81
CA GLY A 221 5.11 -17.83 3.91
C GLY A 221 4.30 -18.16 5.16
N ALA A 222 3.03 -17.74 5.25
CA ALA A 222 2.11 -18.15 6.31
C ALA A 222 1.54 -19.58 6.10
N PHE A 223 1.75 -20.18 4.92
CA PHE A 223 1.23 -21.50 4.56
C PHE A 223 2.33 -22.56 4.58
N LEU A 224 1.96 -23.81 4.85
CA LEU A 224 2.90 -24.92 4.90
C LEU A 224 3.63 -25.08 3.54
N ASN A 225 4.95 -25.34 3.59
CA ASN A 225 5.82 -25.56 2.43
C ASN A 225 5.81 -24.42 1.38
N SER A 226 5.39 -23.22 1.77
CA SER A 226 5.25 -22.09 0.85
C SER A 226 6.41 -21.11 0.96
N LEU A 227 6.79 -20.51 -0.17
CA LEU A 227 7.88 -19.55 -0.27
C LEU A 227 7.40 -18.16 0.17
N ALA A 228 8.04 -17.59 1.19
CA ALA A 228 7.72 -16.24 1.65
C ALA A 228 8.02 -15.16 0.59
N ALA A 229 7.08 -14.23 0.43
CA ALA A 229 7.23 -13.05 -0.42
C ALA A 229 8.05 -11.96 0.29
N PRO A 230 8.99 -11.29 -0.41
CA PRO A 230 9.57 -10.04 0.08
C PRO A 230 8.48 -9.00 0.36
N GLN A 231 8.75 -8.07 1.28
CA GLN A 231 7.84 -6.96 1.57
C GLN A 231 8.24 -5.74 0.74
N PHE A 232 7.28 -4.96 0.25
CA PHE A 232 7.56 -3.70 -0.46
C PHE A 232 8.41 -2.72 0.36
N SER A 233 8.26 -2.71 1.68
CA SER A 233 9.08 -1.88 2.58
C SER A 233 10.55 -2.31 2.67
N ALA A 234 10.91 -3.45 2.08
CA ALA A 234 12.27 -4.02 2.11
C ALA A 234 12.98 -3.97 0.75
N ILE A 235 12.36 -3.34 -0.26
CA ILE A 235 12.96 -3.13 -1.58
C ILE A 235 12.97 -1.64 -1.91
N ASP A 236 13.83 -1.24 -2.84
CA ASP A 236 13.84 0.12 -3.37
C ASP A 236 12.78 0.32 -4.46
N TYR A 237 12.61 1.58 -4.89
CA TYR A 237 11.60 1.98 -5.86
C TYR A 237 11.86 1.44 -7.26
N ALA A 238 13.13 1.46 -7.69
CA ALA A 238 13.54 0.93 -8.98
C ALA A 238 13.19 -0.56 -9.08
N GLU A 239 13.46 -1.33 -8.04
CA GLU A 239 13.15 -2.75 -8.00
C GLU A 239 11.65 -3.01 -7.99
N TRP A 240 10.84 -2.20 -7.29
CA TRP A 240 9.37 -2.30 -7.39
C TRP A 240 8.89 -2.02 -8.83
N ALA A 241 9.40 -0.97 -9.48
CA ALA A 241 9.08 -0.68 -10.88
C ALA A 241 9.44 -1.84 -11.82
N ARG A 242 10.64 -2.43 -11.64
CA ARG A 242 11.07 -3.61 -12.40
C ARG A 242 10.16 -4.81 -12.17
N TRP A 243 9.64 -5.03 -10.96
CA TRP A 243 8.67 -6.10 -10.69
C TRP A 243 7.35 -5.90 -11.42
N GLN A 244 6.86 -4.67 -11.54
CA GLN A 244 5.68 -4.37 -12.33
C GLN A 244 5.90 -4.73 -13.81
N VAL A 245 7.05 -4.36 -14.38
CA VAL A 245 7.42 -4.70 -15.77
C VAL A 245 7.55 -6.22 -15.96
N ARG A 246 8.29 -6.91 -15.08
CA ARG A 246 8.46 -8.38 -15.13
C ARG A 246 7.12 -9.11 -15.06
N LEU A 247 6.22 -8.68 -14.17
CA LEU A 247 4.88 -9.26 -14.09
C LEU A 247 4.09 -9.01 -15.38
N GLY A 248 4.13 -7.79 -15.91
CA GLY A 248 3.49 -7.46 -17.19
C GLY A 248 3.99 -8.34 -18.35
N TRP A 249 5.29 -8.59 -18.43
CA TRP A 249 5.85 -9.52 -19.43
C TRP A 249 5.35 -10.95 -19.26
N ILE A 250 5.26 -11.46 -18.03
CA ILE A 250 4.70 -12.80 -17.73
C ILE A 250 3.23 -12.88 -18.14
N ILE A 251 2.42 -11.89 -17.77
CA ILE A 251 0.99 -11.86 -18.10
C ILE A 251 0.80 -11.84 -19.62
N ARG A 252 1.51 -10.96 -20.35
CA ARG A 252 1.44 -10.90 -21.82
C ARG A 252 1.88 -12.21 -22.46
N ALA A 253 2.99 -12.79 -22.03
CA ALA A 253 3.49 -14.05 -22.57
C ALA A 253 2.52 -15.22 -22.33
N LEU A 254 1.86 -15.25 -21.17
CA LEU A 254 0.81 -16.22 -20.86
C LEU A 254 -0.41 -16.02 -21.77
N LEU A 255 -0.93 -14.80 -21.88
CA LEU A 255 -2.12 -14.49 -22.67
C LEU A 255 -1.90 -14.57 -24.19
N GLN A 256 -0.65 -14.52 -24.65
CA GLN A 256 -0.29 -14.84 -26.04
C GLN A 256 -0.42 -16.34 -26.34
N ARG A 257 -0.30 -17.20 -25.32
CA ARG A 257 -0.39 -18.67 -25.43
C ARG A 257 -1.80 -19.21 -25.15
N THR A 258 -2.73 -18.37 -24.68
CA THR A 258 -4.09 -18.76 -24.31
C THR A 258 -5.13 -17.87 -24.96
N SER A 259 -6.38 -18.34 -25.05
CA SER A 259 -7.53 -17.54 -25.47
C SER A 259 -8.21 -16.82 -24.31
N TRP A 260 -7.60 -16.79 -23.12
CA TRP A 260 -8.27 -16.31 -21.92
C TRP A 260 -8.63 -14.83 -22.00
N PHE A 261 -9.76 -14.46 -21.39
CA PHE A 261 -10.30 -13.11 -21.35
C PHE A 261 -10.56 -12.50 -22.73
N SER A 262 -10.71 -13.32 -23.77
CA SER A 262 -10.90 -12.84 -25.16
C SER A 262 -12.08 -11.87 -25.32
N GLU A 263 -13.12 -12.04 -24.50
CA GLU A 263 -14.31 -11.19 -24.46
C GLU A 263 -14.02 -9.78 -23.92
N GLN A 264 -12.88 -9.57 -23.26
CA GLN A 264 -12.44 -8.26 -22.77
C GLN A 264 -11.81 -7.40 -23.87
N GLY A 265 -11.46 -7.99 -25.02
CA GLY A 265 -10.96 -7.30 -26.20
C GLY A 265 -9.46 -7.49 -26.45
N ALA A 266 -8.75 -6.40 -26.78
CA ALA A 266 -7.35 -6.45 -27.16
C ALA A 266 -6.42 -6.83 -25.98
N MET A 267 -5.16 -7.17 -26.29
CA MET A 267 -4.17 -7.64 -25.30
C MET A 267 -4.10 -6.79 -24.02
N PRO A 268 -4.07 -5.43 -24.06
CA PRO A 268 -4.05 -4.64 -22.83
C PRO A 268 -5.28 -4.85 -21.93
N ALA A 269 -6.47 -4.92 -22.51
CA ALA A 269 -7.70 -5.18 -21.76
C ALA A 269 -7.71 -6.59 -21.15
N ARG A 270 -7.19 -7.58 -21.88
CA ARG A 270 -6.99 -8.95 -21.38
C ARG A 270 -5.99 -8.98 -20.21
N CYS A 271 -4.93 -8.19 -20.26
CA CYS A 271 -3.95 -8.08 -19.18
C CYS A 271 -4.58 -7.48 -17.91
N HIS A 272 -5.37 -6.41 -18.04
CA HIS A 272 -6.07 -5.81 -16.90
C HIS A 272 -7.15 -6.73 -16.32
N ALA A 273 -7.81 -7.54 -17.15
CA ALA A 273 -8.73 -8.56 -16.68
C ALA A 273 -8.03 -9.63 -15.84
N PHE A 274 -6.87 -10.10 -16.30
CA PHE A 274 -6.03 -11.03 -15.54
C PHE A 274 -5.55 -10.41 -14.21
N GLU A 275 -5.07 -9.17 -14.25
CA GLU A 275 -4.68 -8.39 -13.08
C GLU A 275 -5.84 -8.24 -12.08
N ALA A 276 -7.05 -7.92 -12.55
CA ALA A 276 -8.24 -7.80 -11.72
C ALA A 276 -8.61 -9.12 -11.03
N SER A 277 -8.41 -10.27 -11.71
CA SER A 277 -8.52 -11.57 -11.08
C SER A 277 -7.47 -11.78 -9.98
N LEU A 278 -6.20 -11.42 -10.24
CA LEU A 278 -5.14 -11.47 -9.21
C LEU A 278 -5.46 -10.58 -8.00
N PHE A 279 -5.96 -9.38 -8.24
CA PHE A 279 -6.37 -8.44 -7.19
C PHE A 279 -7.44 -9.05 -6.26
N MET A 280 -8.43 -9.75 -6.83
CA MET A 280 -9.45 -10.46 -6.07
C MET A 280 -8.87 -11.63 -5.27
N LEU A 281 -8.01 -12.46 -5.88
CA LEU A 281 -7.33 -13.56 -5.19
C LEU A 281 -6.38 -13.07 -4.09
N GLY A 282 -5.79 -11.90 -4.28
CA GLY A 282 -4.84 -11.28 -3.37
C GLY A 282 -5.47 -10.62 -2.14
N TYR A 283 -6.81 -10.52 -2.10
CA TYR A 283 -7.52 -10.02 -0.93
C TYR A 283 -7.18 -10.84 0.32
N ASP A 284 -7.21 -12.18 0.18
CA ASP A 284 -6.83 -13.12 1.22
C ASP A 284 -6.40 -14.46 0.62
N LEU A 285 -5.13 -14.82 0.81
CA LEU A 285 -4.53 -16.03 0.24
C LEU A 285 -5.11 -17.33 0.79
N ARG A 286 -5.92 -17.30 1.84
CA ARG A 286 -6.71 -18.46 2.28
C ARG A 286 -7.70 -18.92 1.20
N CYS A 287 -8.00 -18.09 0.19
CA CYS A 287 -8.82 -18.47 -0.95
C CYS A 287 -8.22 -19.63 -1.77
N PHE A 288 -6.90 -19.87 -1.69
CA PHE A 288 -6.24 -21.00 -2.35
C PHE A 288 -6.49 -22.34 -1.63
N GLY A 289 -7.16 -22.34 -0.47
CA GLY A 289 -7.53 -23.56 0.25
C GLY A 289 -6.37 -24.32 0.87
N LEU A 290 -5.22 -23.65 1.07
CA LEU A 290 -4.01 -24.24 1.65
C LEU A 290 -4.02 -24.21 3.19
N THR A 291 -3.27 -25.12 3.79
CA THR A 291 -3.10 -25.22 5.24
C THR A 291 -2.12 -24.17 5.76
N LEU A 292 -2.49 -23.44 6.82
CA LEU A 292 -1.59 -22.52 7.52
C LEU A 292 -0.49 -23.26 8.28
N ALA A 293 0.67 -22.63 8.46
CA ALA A 293 1.86 -23.24 9.05
C ALA A 293 1.87 -23.36 10.59
N THR A 294 0.83 -22.93 11.32
CA THR A 294 0.76 -23.04 12.80
C THR A 294 0.73 -24.52 13.22
N ASP A 295 1.60 -25.14 14.04
CA ASP A 295 2.82 -24.78 14.81
C ASP A 295 3.57 -26.12 15.10
N PRO A 296 4.88 -26.33 14.81
CA PRO A 296 5.57 -27.63 15.02
C PRO A 296 5.82 -28.03 16.48
N ASN A 297 5.57 -27.13 17.45
CA ASN A 297 5.90 -27.36 18.86
C ASN A 297 4.77 -28.00 19.71
N ALA A 298 3.73 -28.56 19.08
CA ALA A 298 2.74 -29.39 19.79
C ALA A 298 3.19 -30.87 19.95
N ALA A 299 4.39 -31.22 19.51
CA ALA A 299 4.97 -32.56 19.65
C ALA A 299 6.32 -32.53 20.41
N ALA A 300 6.38 -31.86 21.55
CA ALA A 300 7.34 -32.13 22.63
C ALA A 300 6.98 -31.26 23.85
N GLU A 301 6.34 -31.86 24.85
CA GLU A 301 6.44 -31.32 26.21
C GLU A 301 7.86 -31.52 26.75
N GLU A 302 8.23 -30.59 27.64
CA GLU A 302 9.40 -30.55 28.53
C GLU A 302 10.66 -29.83 28.02
N GLY A 303 10.77 -28.54 28.41
CA GLY A 303 12.01 -27.78 28.39
C GLY A 303 11.77 -26.28 28.33
N GLY A 304 11.82 -25.61 29.48
CA GLY A 304 11.52 -24.18 29.63
C GLY A 304 12.34 -23.28 28.69
N GLY A 305 11.64 -22.44 27.95
CA GLY A 305 12.22 -21.41 27.10
C GLY A 305 11.12 -20.61 26.41
N SER A 306 10.81 -19.43 26.95
CA SER A 306 9.80 -18.50 26.42
C SER A 306 10.12 -18.11 24.96
N SER A 307 9.56 -18.84 24.00
CA SER A 307 9.43 -18.41 22.62
C SER A 307 7.96 -18.13 22.34
N ARG A 308 7.57 -16.85 22.48
CA ARG A 308 6.24 -16.36 22.14
C ARG A 308 6.06 -16.39 20.62
N THR A 309 5.16 -17.24 20.16
CA THR A 309 4.57 -17.23 18.82
C THR A 309 3.90 -15.86 18.55
N ARG A 310 4.58 -15.01 17.77
CA ARG A 310 4.06 -13.72 17.28
C ARG A 310 3.18 -13.96 16.05
N GLY A 311 1.89 -14.10 16.29
CA GLY A 311 0.87 -14.16 15.24
C GLY A 311 -0.34 -13.30 15.56
N LYS A 312 -0.13 -12.02 15.95
CA LYS A 312 -1.17 -10.99 16.11
C LYS A 312 -0.54 -9.59 15.98
N THR A 313 -0.39 -9.05 14.77
CA THR A 313 0.19 -7.71 14.57
C THR A 313 -0.91 -6.66 14.36
N GLY A 314 -1.26 -5.95 15.44
CA GLY A 314 -2.23 -4.85 15.42
C GLY A 314 -1.67 -3.51 14.91
N TRP A 315 -2.42 -2.43 15.16
CA TRP A 315 -2.09 -1.04 14.79
C TRP A 315 -0.97 -0.42 15.63
N VAL A 316 -0.20 -1.22 16.35
CA VAL A 316 0.80 -0.74 17.30
C VAL A 316 1.90 0.02 16.54
N PRO A 317 2.12 1.31 16.83
CA PRO A 317 3.11 2.13 16.13
C PRO A 317 4.51 1.96 16.75
N THR A 318 5.51 2.54 16.09
CA THR A 318 6.77 2.87 16.76
C THR A 318 6.56 4.10 17.65
N GLY A 319 6.86 3.99 18.94
CA GLY A 319 6.66 5.08 19.91
C GLY A 319 7.54 6.29 19.62
N HIS A 320 6.97 7.50 19.66
CA HIS A 320 7.68 8.74 19.37
C HIS A 320 7.06 9.95 20.10
N VAL A 321 7.76 11.10 20.07
CA VAL A 321 7.29 12.37 20.64
C VAL A 321 6.87 13.34 19.53
N PHE A 322 5.73 13.01 18.91
CA PHE A 322 5.23 13.63 17.66
C PHE A 322 5.44 15.14 17.53
N GLY A 323 4.78 15.95 18.37
CA GLY A 323 4.90 17.41 18.26
C GLY A 323 6.33 17.95 18.46
N GLN A 324 7.16 17.29 19.29
CA GLN A 324 8.55 17.70 19.47
C GLN A 324 9.42 17.32 18.27
N VAL A 325 9.26 16.10 17.73
CA VAL A 325 10.07 15.70 16.55
C VAL A 325 9.74 16.55 15.32
N LEU A 326 8.49 16.99 15.15
CA LEU A 326 8.12 17.95 14.11
C LEU A 326 8.87 19.29 14.27
N ARG A 327 8.91 19.85 15.48
CA ARG A 327 9.65 21.10 15.76
C ARG A 327 11.15 20.95 15.51
N ASP A 328 11.71 19.81 15.91
CA ASP A 328 13.12 19.52 15.68
C ASP A 328 13.43 19.39 14.19
N TYR A 329 12.54 18.76 13.42
CA TYR A 329 12.70 18.65 11.98
C TYR A 329 12.59 20.01 11.28
N LEU A 330 11.66 20.87 11.70
CA LEU A 330 11.61 22.24 11.19
C LEU A 330 12.89 23.02 11.52
N ALA A 331 13.44 22.87 12.72
CA ALA A 331 14.71 23.49 13.09
C ALA A 331 15.90 22.93 12.28
N PHE A 332 15.90 21.63 12.01
CA PHE A 332 16.84 20.97 11.11
C PHE A 332 16.76 21.55 9.70
N ARG A 333 15.56 21.63 9.12
CA ARG A 333 15.33 22.21 7.78
C ARG A 333 15.78 23.67 7.69
N ARG A 334 15.53 24.47 8.72
CA ARG A 334 16.00 25.88 8.79
C ARG A 334 17.51 26.02 8.96
N SER A 335 18.22 24.95 9.36
CA SER A 335 19.68 24.98 9.47
C SER A 335 20.42 24.88 8.14
N GLY A 336 19.73 24.55 7.05
CA GLY A 336 20.32 24.38 5.70
C GLY A 336 21.03 23.05 5.47
N ALA A 337 20.87 22.08 6.37
CA ALA A 337 21.37 20.71 6.18
C ALA A 337 20.63 20.00 5.03
N SER A 338 21.29 19.00 4.41
CA SER A 338 20.65 18.16 3.37
C SER A 338 19.40 17.49 3.94
N ASP A 339 18.29 17.54 3.21
CA ASP A 339 17.00 17.04 3.67
C ASP A 339 16.88 15.51 3.50
N GLU A 340 17.73 14.80 4.22
CA GLU A 340 17.79 13.35 4.19
C GLU A 340 17.53 12.77 5.57
N LYS A 341 16.86 11.61 5.60
CA LYS A 341 16.59 10.89 6.85
C LYS A 341 17.87 10.63 7.66
N ALA A 342 18.96 10.23 7.01
CA ALA A 342 20.24 9.98 7.68
C ALA A 342 20.80 11.26 8.31
N ALA A 343 20.82 12.36 7.57
CA ALA A 343 21.28 13.66 8.06
C ALA A 343 20.43 14.17 9.23
N PHE A 344 19.10 14.00 9.17
CA PHE A 344 18.22 14.38 10.28
C PHE A 344 18.46 13.52 11.53
N VAL A 345 18.65 12.21 11.37
CA VAL A 345 19.00 11.30 12.47
C VAL A 345 20.32 11.70 13.13
N ASP A 346 21.33 12.02 12.33
CA ASP A 346 22.64 12.47 12.84
C ASP A 346 22.52 13.80 13.58
N TRP A 347 21.73 14.74 13.04
CA TRP A 347 21.45 16.02 13.69
C TRP A 347 20.74 15.84 15.03
N LEU A 348 19.75 14.95 15.10
CA LEU A 348 19.02 14.61 16.32
C LEU A 348 19.94 14.06 17.41
N VAL A 349 20.87 13.17 17.04
CA VAL A 349 21.86 12.60 17.97
C VAL A 349 22.84 13.68 18.45
N ALA A 350 23.28 14.57 17.56
CA ALA A 350 24.24 15.63 17.86
C ALA A 350 23.66 16.77 18.71
N LYS A 351 22.33 16.99 18.69
CA LYS A 351 21.64 18.02 19.48
C LYS A 351 20.74 17.38 20.55
N PRO A 352 21.32 16.96 21.69
CA PRO A 352 20.55 16.28 22.74
C PRO A 352 19.44 17.18 23.30
N ARG A 353 18.24 16.62 23.39
CA ARG A 353 17.10 17.24 24.08
C ARG A 353 17.36 17.25 25.58
N ASP A 354 17.17 18.39 26.23
CA ASP A 354 17.21 18.52 27.70
C ASP A 354 18.44 17.89 28.37
N LYS A 355 19.61 17.94 27.72
CA LYS A 355 20.88 17.34 28.15
C LYS A 355 20.89 15.80 28.22
N LYS A 356 19.89 15.10 27.68
CA LYS A 356 19.92 13.63 27.52
C LYS A 356 20.25 13.26 26.07
N PRO A 357 21.37 12.55 25.84
CA PRO A 357 21.67 12.01 24.53
C PRO A 357 20.58 11.04 24.10
N ILE A 358 20.10 11.18 22.86
CA ILE A 358 19.26 10.16 22.23
C ILE A 358 20.14 9.23 21.42
N THR A 359 19.85 7.93 21.47
CA THR A 359 20.58 6.95 20.66
C THR A 359 20.17 7.07 19.20
N ARG A 360 21.04 6.62 18.29
CA ARG A 360 20.72 6.56 16.84
C ARG A 360 19.46 5.73 16.57
N SER A 361 19.26 4.63 17.30
CA SER A 361 18.05 3.81 17.18
C SER A 361 16.79 4.59 17.55
N THR A 362 16.82 5.33 18.66
CA THR A 362 15.69 6.17 19.09
C THR A 362 15.42 7.31 18.09
N ALA A 363 16.47 7.91 17.53
CA ALA A 363 16.33 8.93 16.49
C ALA A 363 15.71 8.36 15.19
N LEU A 364 16.10 7.13 14.79
CA LEU A 364 15.48 6.41 13.68
C LEU A 364 14.00 6.13 13.95
N ASP A 365 13.66 5.69 15.15
CA ASP A 365 12.28 5.42 15.58
C ASP A 365 11.40 6.69 15.53
N TYR A 366 11.97 7.84 15.90
CA TYR A 366 11.29 9.14 15.79
C TYR A 366 10.97 9.58 14.36
N CYS A 367 11.63 8.99 13.36
CA CYS A 367 11.32 9.23 11.95
C CYS A 367 10.13 8.39 11.44
N PHE A 368 9.54 7.52 12.26
CA PHE A 368 8.34 6.75 11.90
C PHE A 368 7.22 7.60 11.25
N PRO A 369 6.74 8.70 11.87
CA PRO A 369 5.72 9.55 11.26
C PRO A 369 6.14 10.23 9.94
N PHE A 370 7.44 10.24 9.61
CA PHE A 370 7.96 10.96 8.45
C PHE A 370 8.02 10.06 7.22
N SER A 371 7.81 8.75 7.41
CA SER A 371 7.77 7.78 6.34
C SER A 371 6.61 8.06 5.38
N MET A 372 6.74 7.56 4.15
CA MET A 372 5.70 7.66 3.13
C MET A 372 4.41 6.92 3.49
N GLN A 373 4.48 5.93 4.40
CA GLN A 373 3.29 5.24 4.90
C GLN A 373 2.52 6.09 5.92
N GLU A 374 3.12 7.17 6.44
CA GLU A 374 2.52 8.04 7.44
C GLU A 374 2.22 9.44 6.85
N PHE A 375 3.06 10.45 7.12
CA PHE A 375 2.82 11.83 6.67
C PHE A 375 3.75 12.31 5.54
N ASP A 376 4.72 11.48 5.12
CA ASP A 376 5.67 11.79 4.03
C ASP A 376 6.29 13.19 4.15
N LEU A 377 7.06 13.42 5.22
CA LEU A 377 7.48 14.77 5.63
C LEU A 377 8.81 15.22 5.04
N PHE A 378 9.63 14.29 4.58
CA PHE A 378 10.89 14.64 3.91
C PHE A 378 10.60 15.38 2.60
N GLU A 379 11.45 16.36 2.29
CA GLU A 379 11.38 17.21 1.09
C GLU A 379 10.17 18.15 1.00
N ARG A 380 9.32 18.20 2.04
CA ARG A 380 8.18 19.13 2.06
C ARG A 380 8.65 20.59 1.98
N PRO A 381 7.95 21.47 1.24
CA PRO A 381 8.22 22.91 1.27
C PRO A 381 8.23 23.44 2.70
N LEU A 382 9.12 24.40 3.00
CA LEU A 382 9.26 24.91 4.36
C LEU A 382 7.95 25.52 4.89
N ALA A 383 7.20 26.22 4.05
CA ALA A 383 5.90 26.80 4.39
C ALA A 383 4.85 25.74 4.74
N GLU A 384 4.83 24.59 4.04
CA GLU A 384 3.95 23.47 4.42
C GLU A 384 4.38 22.88 5.76
N LEU A 385 5.69 22.68 5.95
CA LEU A 385 6.20 22.13 7.20
C LEU A 385 5.88 23.03 8.40
N GLU A 386 5.91 24.36 8.23
CA GLU A 386 5.50 25.33 9.25
C GLU A 386 4.02 25.17 9.63
N ARG A 387 3.13 25.00 8.65
CA ARG A 387 1.70 24.70 8.90
C ARG A 387 1.52 23.38 9.64
N ILE A 388 2.22 22.32 9.21
CA ILE A 388 2.18 21.01 9.86
C ILE A 388 2.63 21.11 11.32
N VAL A 389 3.69 21.86 11.60
CA VAL A 389 4.23 22.05 12.96
C VAL A 389 3.32 22.91 13.83
N ALA A 390 2.63 23.90 13.25
CA ALA A 390 1.63 24.70 13.96
C ALA A 390 0.43 23.85 14.41
N GLY A 391 0.11 22.78 13.67
CA GLY A 391 -0.94 21.83 14.02
C GLY A 391 -2.35 22.34 13.73
N GLY A 392 -3.33 21.79 14.42
CA GLY A 392 -4.75 22.04 14.17
C GLY A 392 -5.23 21.52 12.80
N GLU A 393 -6.40 21.99 12.38
CA GLU A 393 -7.04 21.58 11.12
C GLU A 393 -6.20 21.96 9.89
N ASP A 394 -5.63 23.17 9.89
CA ASP A 394 -4.75 23.64 8.80
C ASP A 394 -3.47 22.79 8.71
N GLY A 395 -2.87 22.45 9.85
CA GLY A 395 -1.72 21.55 9.89
C GLY A 395 -2.06 20.13 9.40
N LEU A 396 -3.25 19.62 9.68
CA LEU A 396 -3.71 18.32 9.20
C LEU A 396 -3.90 18.33 7.67
N ARG A 397 -4.52 19.38 7.13
CA ARG A 397 -4.66 19.61 5.68
C ARG A 397 -3.30 19.63 4.99
N ALA A 398 -2.35 20.39 5.54
CA ALA A 398 -0.98 20.44 5.03
C ALA A 398 -0.27 19.08 5.08
N ALA A 399 -0.43 18.33 6.19
CA ALA A 399 0.18 17.01 6.35
C ALA A 399 -0.36 16.01 5.31
N LEU A 400 -1.66 16.06 5.05
CA LEU A 400 -2.35 15.23 4.06
C LEU A 400 -2.23 15.75 2.61
N ALA A 401 -1.56 16.89 2.40
CA ALA A 401 -1.43 17.56 1.11
C ALA A 401 -2.80 17.79 0.42
N THR A 402 -3.80 18.24 1.19
CA THR A 402 -5.14 18.53 0.68
C THR A 402 -5.61 19.91 1.12
N GLU A 403 -6.36 20.60 0.26
CA GLU A 403 -7.01 21.88 0.60
C GLU A 403 -8.29 21.68 1.42
N THR A 404 -8.98 20.56 1.19
CA THR A 404 -10.22 20.21 1.88
C THR A 404 -10.07 18.87 2.58
N LEU A 405 -10.41 18.82 3.87
CA LEU A 405 -10.44 17.55 4.60
C LEU A 405 -11.67 16.75 4.17
N GLU A 406 -11.40 15.68 3.45
CA GLU A 406 -12.39 14.66 3.19
C GLU A 406 -12.46 13.69 4.37
N PRO A 407 -13.59 12.98 4.55
CA PRO A 407 -13.67 11.91 5.52
C PRO A 407 -12.52 10.91 5.32
N PHE A 408 -11.85 10.56 6.40
CA PHE A 408 -10.79 9.58 6.44
C PHE A 408 -11.33 8.22 6.00
N VAL A 409 -10.76 7.70 4.91
CA VAL A 409 -11.06 6.37 4.41
C VAL A 409 -9.94 5.44 4.84
N LEU A 410 -10.29 4.45 5.64
CA LEU A 410 -9.35 3.43 6.07
C LEU A 410 -9.13 2.42 4.93
N GLY A 411 -7.92 2.43 4.36
CA GLY A 411 -7.51 1.51 3.30
C GLY A 411 -7.26 0.07 3.76
N ASP A 412 -6.89 -0.77 2.79
CA ASP A 412 -6.60 -2.20 2.96
C ASP A 412 -5.14 -2.49 3.37
N GLU A 413 -4.28 -1.48 3.38
CA GLU A 413 -2.88 -1.56 3.75
C GLU A 413 -2.67 -1.01 5.16
N ARG A 414 -1.63 -1.49 5.84
CA ARG A 414 -1.22 -0.96 7.16
C ARG A 414 -0.45 0.36 6.97
N VAL A 415 -1.16 1.41 6.61
CA VAL A 415 -0.67 2.78 6.42
C VAL A 415 -1.48 3.76 7.26
N SER A 416 -0.97 4.98 7.42
CA SER A 416 -1.56 6.05 8.24
C SER A 416 -1.81 5.61 9.68
N VAL A 417 -0.91 4.78 10.22
CA VAL A 417 -1.03 4.20 11.56
C VAL A 417 -1.19 5.30 12.61
N CYS A 418 -0.46 6.42 12.47
CA CYS A 418 -0.60 7.56 13.37
C CYS A 418 -2.05 8.09 13.43
N LEU A 419 -2.75 8.19 12.29
CA LEU A 419 -4.15 8.64 12.25
C LEU A 419 -5.12 7.55 12.70
N VAL A 420 -4.83 6.28 12.43
CA VAL A 420 -5.63 5.17 12.96
C VAL A 420 -5.55 5.10 14.47
N ASP A 421 -4.38 5.34 15.05
CA ASP A 421 -4.19 5.39 16.50
C ASP A 421 -4.98 6.52 17.14
N VAL A 422 -5.14 7.67 16.45
CA VAL A 422 -6.03 8.75 16.90
C VAL A 422 -7.47 8.24 16.99
N LEU A 423 -7.98 7.56 15.96
CA LEU A 423 -9.33 7.00 15.93
C LEU A 423 -9.54 6.00 17.07
N ILE A 424 -8.65 5.02 17.21
CA ILE A 424 -8.70 4.01 18.29
C ILE A 424 -8.69 4.69 19.66
N THR A 425 -7.80 5.67 19.85
CA THR A 425 -7.66 6.40 21.10
C THR A 425 -8.91 7.20 21.42
N GLY A 426 -9.45 7.96 20.46
CA GLY A 426 -10.66 8.74 20.63
C GLY A 426 -11.86 7.87 21.01
N ASN A 427 -12.03 6.73 20.35
CA ASN A 427 -13.09 5.76 20.66
C ASN A 427 -12.91 5.15 22.07
N ALA A 428 -11.69 4.76 22.44
CA ALA A 428 -11.41 4.24 23.77
C ALA A 428 -11.73 5.27 24.87
N TYR A 429 -11.37 6.54 24.65
CA TYR A 429 -11.65 7.63 25.60
C TYR A 429 -13.14 7.98 25.70
N ALA A 430 -13.88 7.90 24.59
CA ALA A 430 -15.34 8.07 24.59
C ALA A 430 -16.05 6.91 25.31
N HIS A 431 -15.52 5.70 25.22
CA HIS A 431 -16.13 4.50 25.80
C HIS A 431 -15.83 4.32 27.29
N ALA A 432 -14.64 4.70 27.77
CA ALA A 432 -14.18 4.36 29.11
C ALA A 432 -13.56 5.54 29.87
N GLY A 433 -13.93 5.68 31.15
CA GLY A 433 -13.42 6.72 32.05
C GLY A 433 -12.06 6.43 32.69
N THR A 434 -11.64 5.16 32.77
CA THR A 434 -10.39 4.77 33.44
C THR A 434 -9.33 4.27 32.47
N GLY A 435 -8.05 4.46 32.80
CA GLY A 435 -6.93 4.03 31.96
C GLY A 435 -6.91 2.51 31.72
N LYS A 436 -7.29 1.71 32.73
CA LYS A 436 -7.36 0.25 32.60
C LYS A 436 -8.48 -0.19 31.65
N ALA A 437 -9.69 0.35 31.81
CA ALA A 437 -10.81 0.01 30.93
C ALA A 437 -10.53 0.39 29.45
N ARG A 438 -9.79 1.48 29.20
CA ARG A 438 -9.34 1.86 27.85
C ARG A 438 -8.36 0.84 27.25
N VAL A 439 -7.38 0.39 28.03
CA VAL A 439 -6.45 -0.67 27.60
C VAL A 439 -7.20 -1.96 27.30
N ASP A 440 -8.13 -2.34 28.19
CA ASP A 440 -8.90 -3.56 28.06
C ASP A 440 -9.77 -3.50 26.78
N TYR A 441 -10.40 -2.36 26.47
CA TYR A 441 -11.13 -2.11 25.21
C TYR A 441 -10.25 -2.31 23.96
N ILE A 442 -9.06 -1.67 23.93
CA ILE A 442 -8.12 -1.77 22.79
C ILE A 442 -7.67 -3.22 22.59
N MET A 443 -7.39 -3.93 23.68
CA MET A 443 -6.95 -5.33 23.62
C MET A 443 -8.09 -6.28 23.20
N SER A 444 -9.30 -6.09 23.72
CA SER A 444 -10.45 -6.93 23.35
C SER A 444 -10.83 -6.78 21.89
N ALA A 445 -10.65 -5.57 21.32
CA ALA A 445 -10.84 -5.30 19.89
C ALA A 445 -9.68 -5.82 19.01
N GLY A 446 -8.63 -6.42 19.60
CA GLY A 446 -7.51 -6.99 18.87
C GLY A 446 -6.54 -5.95 18.27
N HIS A 447 -6.67 -4.67 18.62
CA HIS A 447 -5.80 -3.60 18.10
C HIS A 447 -4.38 -3.65 18.67
N ALA A 448 -4.17 -4.31 19.81
CA ALA A 448 -2.87 -4.53 20.41
C ALA A 448 -2.79 -5.91 21.09
N GLY A 449 -1.65 -6.59 20.96
CA GLY A 449 -1.44 -7.93 21.53
C GLY A 449 -0.97 -7.94 22.99
N THR A 450 -0.57 -6.79 23.55
CA THR A 450 -0.12 -6.66 24.94
C THR A 450 -0.57 -5.33 25.52
N GLU A 451 -0.64 -5.24 26.85
CA GLU A 451 -0.94 -3.98 27.55
C GLU A 451 0.09 -2.89 27.23
N HIS A 452 1.37 -3.23 27.13
CA HIS A 452 2.41 -2.26 26.76
C HIS A 452 2.18 -1.71 25.34
N ALA A 453 1.85 -2.59 24.39
CA ALA A 453 1.53 -2.19 23.03
C ALA A 453 0.26 -1.30 22.95
N ALA A 454 -0.78 -1.63 23.72
CA ALA A 454 -1.99 -0.82 23.83
C ALA A 454 -1.69 0.57 24.40
N LYS A 455 -0.82 0.66 25.41
CA LYS A 455 -0.36 1.93 25.99
C LYS A 455 0.43 2.76 24.99
N THR A 456 1.33 2.15 24.21
CA THR A 456 2.10 2.85 23.15
C THR A 456 1.19 3.40 22.06
N LEU A 457 0.25 2.59 21.57
CA LEU A 457 -0.76 3.00 20.60
C LEU A 457 -1.54 4.21 21.11
N MET A 458 -2.07 4.11 22.33
CA MET A 458 -2.85 5.18 22.93
C MET A 458 -2.01 6.45 23.14
N ASP A 459 -0.72 6.31 23.43
CA ASP A 459 0.18 7.46 23.59
C ASP A 459 0.44 8.20 22.27
N VAL A 460 0.66 7.48 21.18
CA VAL A 460 0.78 8.06 19.85
C VAL A 460 -0.53 8.73 19.44
N GLY A 461 -1.66 8.03 19.57
CA GLY A 461 -2.98 8.58 19.23
C GLY A 461 -3.32 9.86 20.00
N ARG A 462 -3.00 9.93 21.30
CA ARG A 462 -3.14 11.18 22.08
C ARG A 462 -2.30 12.32 21.50
N LYS A 463 -1.02 12.07 21.26
CA LYS A 463 -0.07 13.09 20.80
C LYS A 463 -0.42 13.64 19.42
N VAL A 464 -0.71 12.75 18.47
CA VAL A 464 -1.10 13.10 17.11
C VAL A 464 -2.47 13.77 17.10
N GLY A 465 -3.44 13.21 17.83
CA GLY A 465 -4.82 13.70 17.87
C GLY A 465 -4.92 15.09 18.47
N LYS A 466 -4.20 15.36 19.57
CA LYS A 466 -4.12 16.71 20.15
C LYS A 466 -3.41 17.69 19.22
N HIS A 467 -2.30 17.28 18.62
CA HIS A 467 -1.53 18.13 17.70
C HIS A 467 -2.37 18.65 16.54
N PHE A 468 -3.20 17.80 15.94
CA PHE A 468 -4.09 18.18 14.83
C PHE A 468 -5.49 18.64 15.25
N GLY A 469 -5.77 18.77 16.55
CA GLY A 469 -7.08 19.20 17.05
C GLY A 469 -8.22 18.18 16.86
N LEU A 470 -7.90 16.92 16.58
CA LEU A 470 -8.84 15.81 16.54
C LEU A 470 -9.26 15.36 17.95
N LEU A 471 -8.36 15.50 18.92
CA LEU A 471 -8.66 15.22 20.33
C LEU A 471 -8.45 16.50 21.17
N ASP A 472 -9.30 16.70 22.17
CA ASP A 472 -9.18 17.84 23.08
C ASP A 472 -8.09 17.63 24.15
N GLU A 473 -7.96 18.59 25.08
CA GLU A 473 -6.98 18.49 26.17
C GLU A 473 -7.18 17.28 27.09
N ASN A 474 -8.41 16.78 27.19
CA ASN A 474 -8.80 15.58 27.92
C ASN A 474 -8.80 14.31 27.05
N HIS A 475 -8.35 14.43 25.80
CA HIS A 475 -8.23 13.39 24.79
C HIS A 475 -9.58 12.83 24.30
N LEU A 476 -10.65 13.60 24.47
CA LEU A 476 -11.97 13.28 23.95
C LEU A 476 -12.11 13.72 22.50
N PRO A 477 -12.90 13.00 21.67
CA PRO A 477 -13.20 13.39 20.29
C PRO A 477 -13.77 14.80 20.14
N THR A 478 -13.14 15.63 19.30
CA THR A 478 -13.66 16.97 18.94
C THR A 478 -14.72 16.92 17.83
N ALA A 479 -15.29 18.07 17.47
CA ALA A 479 -16.13 18.18 16.28
C ALA A 479 -15.38 17.80 15.00
N LEU A 480 -14.12 18.23 14.88
CA LEU A 480 -13.26 17.90 13.75
C LEU A 480 -13.01 16.39 13.65
N PHE A 481 -12.81 15.69 14.76
CA PHE A 481 -12.72 14.22 14.76
C PHE A 481 -13.98 13.56 14.23
N LYS A 482 -15.15 14.01 14.67
CA LYS A 482 -16.42 13.42 14.21
C LYS A 482 -16.64 13.63 12.72
N GLN A 483 -16.27 14.79 12.19
CA GLN A 483 -16.32 15.08 10.76
C GLN A 483 -15.29 14.24 9.99
N PHE A 484 -14.05 14.18 10.48
CA PHE A 484 -12.96 13.49 9.80
C PHE A 484 -13.15 11.96 9.81
N TYR A 485 -13.70 11.37 10.87
CA TYR A 485 -13.90 9.91 10.98
C TYR A 485 -15.37 9.47 10.83
N GLN A 486 -16.25 10.32 10.28
CA GLN A 486 -17.71 10.16 10.30
C GLN A 486 -18.22 8.76 9.88
N ASP A 487 -17.54 8.11 8.93
CA ASP A 487 -17.91 6.80 8.38
C ASP A 487 -16.80 5.73 8.53
N CYS A 488 -15.80 5.99 9.37
CA CYS A 488 -14.67 5.10 9.55
C CYS A 488 -14.92 4.08 10.66
N SER A 489 -15.17 2.83 10.28
CA SER A 489 -15.20 1.68 11.21
C SER A 489 -13.90 0.89 11.20
N LEU A 490 -13.36 0.63 12.39
CA LEU A 490 -12.23 -0.28 12.58
C LEU A 490 -12.67 -1.74 12.70
N ASP A 491 -13.94 -1.98 13.04
CA ASP A 491 -14.55 -3.30 13.10
C ASP A 491 -14.78 -3.80 11.66
N THR A 492 -14.01 -4.82 11.27
CA THR A 492 -14.17 -5.61 10.03
C THR A 492 -13.98 -7.08 10.30
#